data_AF-A0A444IR99-F1
#
_entry.id   AF-A0A444IR99-F1
#
_cell.length_a   1.000
_cell.length_b   1.000
_cell.length_c   1.000
_cell.angle_alpha   90.00
_cell.angle_beta   90.00
_cell.angle_gamma   90.00
#
_symmetry.space_group_name_H-M   'P 1'
#
loop_
_entity.id
_entity.type
_entity.pdbx_description
1 polymer ?
#
loop_
_entity_poly.entity_id
_entity_poly.type
_entity_poly.pdbx_seq_one_letter_code
_entity_poly.pdbx_strand_id
1 'polypeptide(L)'
;GTTTDVCMIRDGHPVLSDEGCRIGQWKTHVEAIDMYTAAGGGDSHVICSSDHDCSLDQGGGCKQRPKIRLEATRVQPLCMTEDVPDPEQWLGCGLRNAVVLPVEGLSDEVVSEDEILFCLREHGPANLETLTQQTGLSGILLEKRLERLAYLQQIRMAGFTPTDALHVLGKLDIGSKEQAEHGARALAASLDMSIESLCLQVVAEAEKTIEGIILDYIGRKVWHDIEAAPFLSSMDNELFSLRVAVKVPIIGIGAAARCFLPAVAERLHTTVRFPEHYEVGNAVGAALISRENDGARLF
;
A
#
# COMPACT_ATOMS: atom_id res chain seq x y z
N GLY A 1 -1.38 -4.47 5.95
CA GLY A 1 -2.18 -4.20 4.76
C GLY A 1 -1.41 -3.45 3.68
N THR A 2 -0.19 -3.85 3.35
CA THR A 2 0.61 -3.21 2.27
C THR A 2 0.38 -3.89 0.90
N THR A 3 -0.16 -5.10 0.91
CA THR A 3 -0.49 -5.91 -0.26
C THR A 3 -1.99 -6.17 -0.34
N THR A 4 -2.45 -6.47 -1.55
CA THR A 4 -3.77 -7.06 -1.80
C THR A 4 -3.56 -8.44 -2.40
N ASP A 5 -4.20 -9.43 -1.77
CA ASP A 5 -4.17 -10.83 -2.19
C ASP A 5 -5.53 -11.18 -2.83
N VAL A 6 -5.50 -11.72 -4.05
CA VAL A 6 -6.70 -12.09 -4.80
C VAL A 6 -6.64 -13.57 -5.14
N CYS A 7 -7.74 -14.28 -4.91
CA CYS A 7 -7.94 -15.67 -5.33
C CYS A 7 -9.37 -15.87 -5.84
N MET A 8 -9.58 -16.93 -6.62
CA MET A 8 -10.90 -17.33 -7.12
C MET A 8 -11.41 -18.55 -6.35
N ILE A 9 -12.70 -18.52 -6.03
CA ILE A 9 -13.44 -19.69 -5.54
C ILE A 9 -14.37 -20.16 -6.66
N ARG A 10 -14.33 -21.46 -6.97
CA ARG A 10 -15.19 -22.12 -7.97
C ARG A 10 -15.74 -23.40 -7.35
N ASP A 11 -17.05 -23.62 -7.52
CA ASP A 11 -17.74 -24.81 -7.00
C ASP A 11 -17.53 -25.06 -5.50
N GLY A 12 -17.41 -23.98 -4.71
CA GLY A 12 -17.20 -24.03 -3.26
C GLY A 12 -15.74 -24.24 -2.81
N HIS A 13 -14.80 -24.37 -3.75
CA HIS A 13 -13.39 -24.60 -3.46
C HIS A 13 -12.50 -23.48 -4.01
N PRO A 14 -11.39 -23.13 -3.33
CA PRO A 14 -10.35 -22.31 -3.93
C PRO A 14 -9.83 -22.99 -5.19
N VAL A 15 -9.63 -22.21 -6.26
CA VAL A 15 -8.99 -22.71 -7.48
C VAL A 15 -7.53 -23.06 -7.15
N LEU A 16 -7.07 -24.23 -7.58
CA LEU A 16 -5.68 -24.69 -7.41
C LEU A 16 -4.87 -24.41 -8.68
N SER A 17 -3.55 -24.32 -8.52
CA SER A 17 -2.58 -24.18 -9.60
C SER A 17 -1.48 -25.24 -9.44
N ASP A 18 -1.40 -26.17 -10.39
CA ASP A 18 -0.37 -27.24 -10.41
C ASP A 18 1.03 -26.68 -10.63
N GLU A 19 1.14 -25.50 -11.27
CA GLU A 19 2.42 -24.80 -11.45
C GLU A 19 2.75 -23.85 -10.28
N GLY A 20 1.90 -23.82 -9.25
CA GLY A 20 2.03 -23.03 -8.03
C GLY A 20 1.55 -21.59 -8.10
N CYS A 21 1.79 -20.85 -7.02
CA CYS A 21 1.41 -19.45 -6.83
C CYS A 21 2.39 -18.51 -7.53
N ARG A 22 1.92 -17.28 -7.80
CA ARG A 22 2.79 -16.18 -8.24
C ARG A 22 2.89 -15.12 -7.13
N ILE A 23 4.12 -14.83 -6.72
CA ILE A 23 4.45 -13.79 -5.75
C ILE A 23 5.27 -12.72 -6.47
N GLY A 24 4.63 -11.60 -6.82
CA GLY A 24 5.24 -10.62 -7.73
C GLY A 24 5.59 -11.25 -9.08
N GLN A 25 6.89 -11.25 -9.43
CA GLN A 25 7.39 -11.87 -10.68
C GLN A 25 7.76 -13.36 -10.55
N TRP A 26 7.76 -13.91 -9.34
CA TRP A 26 8.27 -15.26 -9.06
C TRP A 26 7.15 -16.30 -9.04
N LYS A 27 7.43 -17.51 -9.52
CA LYS A 27 6.50 -18.65 -9.53
C LYS A 27 7.01 -19.78 -8.63
N THR A 28 6.14 -20.36 -7.80
CA THR A 28 6.56 -21.30 -6.73
C THR A 28 6.74 -22.75 -7.20
N HIS A 29 6.24 -23.15 -8.37
CA HIS A 29 6.38 -24.50 -8.95
C HIS A 29 5.97 -25.68 -8.04
N VAL A 30 5.09 -25.43 -7.08
CA VAL A 30 4.51 -26.42 -6.16
C VAL A 30 3.01 -26.21 -6.15
N GLU A 31 2.23 -27.28 -6.24
CA GLU A 31 0.77 -27.23 -6.17
C GLU A 31 0.31 -26.36 -4.98
N ALA A 32 -0.51 -25.36 -5.27
CA ALA A 32 -0.96 -24.40 -4.28
C ALA A 32 -2.28 -23.75 -4.69
N ILE A 33 -2.92 -23.05 -3.74
CA ILE A 33 -4.07 -22.19 -4.04
C ILE A 33 -3.62 -21.14 -5.05
N ASP A 34 -4.34 -21.04 -6.15
CA ASP A 34 -4.10 -20.02 -7.15
C ASP A 34 -4.40 -18.63 -6.57
N MET A 35 -3.34 -17.96 -6.16
CA MET A 35 -3.35 -16.68 -5.49
C MET A 35 -2.43 -15.71 -6.21
N TYR A 36 -2.91 -14.49 -6.35
CA TYR A 36 -2.18 -13.36 -6.90
C TYR A 36 -2.01 -12.29 -5.84
N THR A 37 -0.76 -12.03 -5.50
CA THR A 37 -0.38 -11.00 -4.53
C THR A 37 0.28 -9.84 -5.28
N ALA A 38 -0.25 -8.64 -5.08
CA ALA A 38 0.32 -7.42 -5.62
C ALA A 38 0.45 -6.35 -4.53
N ALA A 39 1.43 -5.46 -4.73
CA ALA A 39 1.62 -4.29 -3.87
C ALA A 39 0.48 -3.30 -4.08
N GLY A 40 -0.03 -2.74 -2.99
CA GLY A 40 -1.21 -1.89 -3.00
C GLY A 40 -2.21 -2.35 -1.95
N GLY A 41 -2.33 -1.59 -0.87
CA GLY A 41 -3.27 -1.84 0.22
C GLY A 41 -3.40 -0.62 1.13
N GLY A 42 -4.08 -0.79 2.26
CA GLY A 42 -4.31 0.28 3.24
C GLY A 42 -3.04 0.95 3.78
N ASP A 43 -1.94 0.20 3.89
CA ASP A 43 -0.67 0.68 4.47
C ASP A 43 0.41 0.93 3.40
N SER A 44 0.01 1.04 2.13
CA SER A 44 0.93 1.43 1.07
C SER A 44 1.40 2.88 1.26
N HIS A 45 2.67 3.14 0.96
CA HIS A 45 3.28 4.44 1.20
C HIS A 45 2.74 5.47 0.18
N VAL A 46 2.15 6.55 0.68
CA VAL A 46 1.67 7.66 -0.16
C VAL A 46 2.83 8.55 -0.53
N ILE A 47 3.08 8.68 -1.83
CA ILE A 47 4.04 9.63 -2.38
C ILE A 47 3.30 10.75 -3.10
N CYS A 48 3.62 11.98 -2.69
CA CYS A 48 3.11 13.19 -3.30
C CYS A 48 4.22 13.88 -4.11
N SER A 49 3.93 14.21 -5.36
CA SER A 49 4.74 15.12 -6.18
C SER A 49 3.90 16.28 -6.69
N SER A 50 4.50 17.47 -6.76
CA SER A 50 3.90 18.66 -7.36
C SER A 50 4.55 18.88 -8.73
N ASP A 51 4.30 17.97 -9.67
CA ASP A 51 4.88 18.09 -11.01
C ASP A 51 4.20 19.22 -11.80
N HIS A 52 4.99 19.96 -12.58
CA HIS A 52 4.46 20.85 -13.62
C HIS A 52 4.00 19.99 -14.79
N ASP A 53 2.68 19.85 -14.97
CA ASP A 53 2.16 19.23 -16.18
C ASP A 53 2.20 20.26 -17.33
N CYS A 54 3.33 20.31 -18.01
CA CYS A 54 3.52 21.15 -19.20
C CYS A 54 2.98 20.50 -20.48
N SER A 55 2.39 19.29 -20.41
CA SER A 55 2.06 18.50 -21.60
C SER A 55 0.82 18.98 -22.38
N LEU A 56 0.04 19.90 -21.80
CA LEU A 56 -1.19 20.46 -22.40
C LEU A 56 -1.10 21.94 -22.78
N ASP A 57 0.10 22.55 -22.75
CA ASP A 57 0.24 23.99 -22.95
C ASP A 57 0.30 24.37 -24.44
N GLN A 58 -0.85 24.40 -25.12
CA GLN A 58 -1.05 25.17 -26.35
C GLN A 58 -1.73 26.54 -26.09
N GLY A 59 -1.55 27.14 -24.92
CA GLY A 59 -1.83 28.56 -24.70
C GLY A 59 -2.67 28.91 -23.48
N GLY A 60 -2.42 28.29 -22.32
CA GLY A 60 -3.31 28.47 -21.18
C GLY A 60 -2.72 28.20 -19.80
N GLY A 61 -1.47 28.57 -19.54
CA GLY A 61 -0.88 28.62 -18.20
C GLY A 61 -0.70 27.25 -17.55
N CYS A 62 0.56 26.85 -17.35
CA CYS A 62 0.92 25.62 -16.66
C CYS A 62 0.25 25.55 -15.27
N LYS A 63 -0.83 24.75 -15.15
CA LYS A 63 -1.46 24.46 -13.86
C LYS A 63 -0.68 23.32 -13.21
N GLN A 64 -0.01 23.62 -12.11
CA GLN A 64 0.60 22.60 -11.27
C GLN A 64 -0.50 21.64 -10.81
N ARG A 65 -0.35 20.35 -11.12
CA ARG A 65 -1.31 19.33 -10.69
C ARG A 65 -0.64 18.43 -9.65
N PRO A 66 -1.20 18.36 -8.44
CA PRO A 66 -0.71 17.44 -7.43
C PRO A 66 -0.86 16.01 -7.94
N LYS A 67 0.19 15.21 -7.83
CA LYS A 67 0.22 13.81 -8.22
C LYS A 67 0.43 12.95 -6.98
N ILE A 68 -0.55 12.11 -6.68
CA ILE A 68 -0.54 11.16 -5.58
C ILE A 68 -0.31 9.77 -6.17
N ARG A 69 0.60 9.00 -5.59
CA ARG A 69 0.87 7.61 -5.97
C ARG A 69 1.05 6.74 -4.72
N LEU A 70 0.79 5.45 -4.87
CA LEU A 70 1.09 4.45 -3.85
C LEU A 70 2.34 3.67 -4.25
N GLU A 71 3.34 3.64 -3.36
CA GLU A 71 4.55 2.85 -3.56
C GLU A 71 4.50 1.55 -2.75
N ALA A 72 5.26 0.57 -3.22
CA ALA A 72 5.39 -0.74 -2.57
C ALA A 72 6.28 -0.70 -1.31
N THR A 73 7.01 0.40 -1.08
CA THR A 73 7.86 0.59 0.09
C THR A 73 7.03 0.45 1.36
N ARG A 74 7.50 -0.39 2.29
CA ARG A 74 6.79 -0.65 3.53
C ARG A 74 7.04 0.49 4.52
N VAL A 75 5.98 1.20 4.88
CA VAL A 75 5.95 2.14 6.00
C VAL A 75 4.89 1.69 7.01
N GLN A 76 5.06 2.09 8.26
CA GLN A 76 4.01 2.04 9.27
C GLN A 76 3.09 3.26 9.07
N PRO A 77 1.74 3.08 9.11
CA PRO A 77 0.82 4.21 9.14
C PRO A 77 1.10 5.15 10.31
N LEU A 78 0.93 6.46 10.12
CA LEU A 78 1.16 7.44 11.18
C LEU A 78 0.25 7.21 12.38
N CYS A 79 -1.02 6.90 12.15
CA CYS A 79 -1.97 6.55 13.21
C CYS A 79 -1.55 5.33 14.03
N MET A 80 -0.71 4.44 13.49
CA MET A 80 -0.23 3.22 14.16
C MET A 80 1.16 3.37 14.79
N THR A 81 1.79 4.53 14.68
CA THR A 81 3.18 4.72 15.10
C THR A 81 3.29 5.77 16.20
N GLU A 82 3.35 5.32 17.44
CA GLU A 82 3.26 6.18 18.64
C GLU A 82 4.50 7.08 18.83
N ASP A 83 5.68 6.62 18.42
CA ASP A 83 6.97 7.25 18.67
C ASP A 83 7.45 8.20 17.54
N VAL A 84 6.55 8.51 16.59
CA VAL A 84 6.84 9.41 15.48
C VAL A 84 6.75 10.88 15.93
N PRO A 85 7.76 11.71 15.62
CA PRO A 85 7.68 13.16 15.84
C PRO A 85 6.55 13.77 15.01
N ASP A 86 6.05 14.93 15.43
CA ASP A 86 4.93 15.62 14.75
C ASP A 86 5.13 15.67 13.22
N PRO A 87 4.26 15.02 12.43
CA PRO A 87 4.37 14.94 10.98
C PRO A 87 4.55 16.27 10.27
N GLU A 88 4.00 17.36 10.81
CA GLU A 88 4.17 18.69 10.20
C GLU A 88 5.63 19.18 10.15
N GLN A 89 6.49 18.64 10.99
CA GLN A 89 7.90 19.05 11.05
C GLN A 89 8.73 18.40 9.95
N TRP A 90 8.38 17.20 9.50
CA TRP A 90 9.23 16.39 8.63
C TRP A 90 8.55 15.92 7.35
N LEU A 91 7.22 15.82 7.31
CA LEU A 91 6.45 15.28 6.18
C LEU A 91 6.17 16.36 5.11
N GLY A 92 6.18 15.95 3.85
CA GLY A 92 5.99 16.78 2.66
C GLY A 92 6.20 15.97 1.37
N CYS A 93 6.44 16.67 0.27
CA CYS A 93 6.73 16.06 -1.03
C CYS A 93 8.22 15.66 -1.17
N GLY A 94 8.53 14.83 -2.18
CA GLY A 94 9.91 14.45 -2.50
C GLY A 94 10.57 13.61 -1.39
N LEU A 95 11.76 14.03 -0.92
CA LEU A 95 12.52 13.33 0.13
C LEU A 95 11.95 13.55 1.55
N ARG A 96 10.88 14.33 1.69
CA ARG A 96 10.16 14.53 2.95
C ARG A 96 8.95 13.60 3.05
N ASN A 97 8.98 12.44 2.42
CA ASN A 97 7.82 11.53 2.31
C ASN A 97 7.71 10.48 3.43
N ALA A 98 8.79 10.22 4.17
CA ALA A 98 8.83 9.25 5.28
C ALA A 98 9.85 9.68 6.34
N VAL A 99 9.66 9.21 7.57
CA VAL A 99 10.63 9.31 8.66
C VAL A 99 11.21 7.93 8.97
N VAL A 100 12.52 7.89 9.21
CA VAL A 100 13.25 6.69 9.60
C VAL A 100 13.47 6.73 11.10
N LEU A 101 13.07 5.66 11.79
CA LEU A 101 13.23 5.49 13.23
C LEU A 101 14.19 4.31 13.50
N PRO A 102 15.18 4.45 14.39
CA PRO A 102 15.96 3.31 14.82
C PRO A 102 15.08 2.35 15.63
N VAL A 103 15.35 1.05 15.54
CA VAL A 103 14.76 0.06 16.44
C VAL A 103 15.42 0.18 17.82
N GLU A 104 14.64 0.01 18.89
CA GLU A 104 15.17 0.08 20.26
C GLU A 104 16.15 -1.07 20.55
N GLY A 105 17.14 -0.81 21.40
CA GLY A 105 18.05 -1.84 21.90
C GLY A 105 19.17 -2.27 20.94
N LEU A 106 19.45 -1.50 19.89
CA LEU A 106 20.63 -1.72 19.06
C LEU A 106 21.94 -1.55 19.86
N SER A 107 22.88 -2.48 19.70
CA SER A 107 24.20 -2.41 20.32
C SER A 107 25.04 -1.26 19.76
N ASP A 108 25.90 -0.68 20.59
CA ASP A 108 26.83 0.39 20.17
C ASP A 108 27.72 0.01 18.98
N GLU A 109 28.13 -1.26 18.90
CA GLU A 109 28.92 -1.81 17.80
C GLU A 109 28.18 -1.64 16.47
N VAL A 110 26.97 -2.22 16.37
CA VAL A 110 26.07 -2.09 15.20
C VAL A 110 25.83 -0.64 14.81
N VAL A 111 25.58 0.25 15.78
CA VAL A 111 25.32 1.66 15.50
C VAL A 111 26.57 2.37 14.98
N SER A 112 27.74 2.06 15.53
CA SER A 112 29.01 2.69 15.12
C SER A 112 29.51 2.27 13.74
N GLU A 113 29.09 1.09 13.26
CA GLU A 113 29.47 0.57 11.93
C GLU A 113 28.60 1.12 10.78
N ASP A 114 27.49 1.79 11.09
CA ASP A 114 26.53 2.27 10.10
C ASP A 114 26.26 3.77 10.25
N GLU A 115 26.60 4.55 9.24
CA GLU A 115 26.45 6.01 9.25
C GLU A 115 24.99 6.48 9.41
N ILE A 116 24.00 5.72 8.93
CA ILE A 116 22.58 6.07 9.09
C ILE A 116 22.16 5.81 10.53
N LEU A 117 22.50 4.65 11.09
CA LEU A 117 22.16 4.34 12.48
C LEU A 117 22.86 5.30 13.45
N PHE A 118 24.14 5.61 13.20
CA PHE A 118 24.88 6.60 13.97
C PHE A 118 24.18 7.97 13.91
N CYS A 119 23.79 8.40 12.71
CA CYS A 119 23.08 9.66 12.50
C CYS A 119 21.76 9.73 13.27
N LEU A 120 20.95 8.66 13.21
CA LEU A 120 19.68 8.55 13.93
C LEU A 120 19.86 8.52 15.44
N ARG A 121 20.96 7.93 15.95
CA ARG A 121 21.27 7.94 17.39
C ARG A 121 21.62 9.33 17.89
N GLU A 122 22.40 10.09 17.13
CA GLU A 122 22.86 11.43 17.53
C GLU A 122 21.78 12.50 17.36
N HIS A 123 20.96 12.43 16.31
CA HIS A 123 20.01 13.48 15.94
C HIS A 123 18.54 13.10 16.11
N GLY A 124 18.24 11.84 16.42
CA GLY A 124 16.89 11.31 16.49
C GLY A 124 16.30 10.90 15.12
N PRO A 125 15.00 10.55 15.08
CA PRO A 125 14.32 10.19 13.84
C PRO A 125 14.42 11.27 12.78
N ALA A 126 14.71 10.88 11.54
CA ALA A 126 14.98 11.80 10.43
C ALA A 126 14.29 11.37 9.14
N ASN A 127 13.86 12.33 8.33
CA ASN A 127 13.36 12.05 6.98
C ASN A 127 14.53 11.83 6.00
N LEU A 128 14.21 11.38 4.77
CA LEU A 128 15.24 11.06 3.77
C LEU A 128 16.04 12.30 3.35
N GLU A 129 15.44 13.49 3.37
CA GLU A 129 16.15 14.74 3.08
C GLU A 129 17.22 15.04 4.13
N THR A 130 16.86 14.98 5.41
CA THR A 130 17.78 15.18 6.54
C THR A 130 18.88 14.11 6.55
N LEU A 131 18.54 12.85 6.31
CA LEU A 131 19.54 11.77 6.19
C LEU A 131 20.51 12.03 5.04
N THR A 132 20.01 12.50 3.90
CA THR A 132 20.85 12.86 2.74
C THR A 132 21.84 13.97 3.11
N GLN A 133 21.36 15.01 3.79
CA GLN A 133 22.19 16.14 4.21
C GLN A 133 23.25 15.76 5.26
N GLN A 134 22.91 14.87 6.19
CA GLN A 134 23.79 14.51 7.31
C GLN A 134 24.80 13.40 6.97
N THR A 135 24.41 12.45 6.12
CA THR A 135 25.28 11.30 5.75
C THR A 135 25.97 11.49 4.39
N GLY A 136 25.46 12.36 3.53
CA GLY A 136 25.89 12.50 2.14
C GLY A 136 25.40 11.37 1.22
N LEU A 137 24.70 10.35 1.74
CA LEU A 137 24.07 9.30 0.95
C LEU A 137 22.85 9.84 0.20
N SER A 138 22.72 9.50 -1.08
CA SER A 138 21.57 9.95 -1.88
C SER A 138 21.15 8.92 -2.93
N GLY A 139 19.93 9.09 -3.45
CA GLY A 139 19.35 8.25 -4.51
C GLY A 139 19.34 6.76 -4.17
N ILE A 140 19.65 5.94 -5.18
CA ILE A 140 19.61 4.47 -5.09
C ILE A 140 20.48 3.93 -3.94
N LEU A 141 21.60 4.60 -3.64
CA LEU A 141 22.46 4.14 -2.54
C LEU A 141 21.75 4.26 -1.19
N LEU A 142 21.12 5.41 -0.91
CA LEU A 142 20.36 5.60 0.32
C LEU A 142 19.19 4.60 0.39
N GLU A 143 18.45 4.43 -0.71
CA GLU A 143 17.32 3.49 -0.78
C GLU A 143 17.76 2.05 -0.45
N LYS A 144 18.83 1.56 -1.08
CA LYS A 144 19.34 0.20 -0.83
C LYS A 144 19.86 0.01 0.59
N ARG A 145 20.42 1.06 1.19
CA ARG A 145 20.89 1.05 2.59
C ARG A 145 19.69 0.96 3.55
N LEU A 146 18.66 1.78 3.33
CA LEU A 146 17.42 1.73 4.12
C LEU A 146 16.71 0.38 3.97
N GLU A 147 16.59 -0.16 2.75
CA GLU A 147 16.03 -1.50 2.51
C GLU A 147 16.77 -2.57 3.31
N ARG A 148 18.11 -2.54 3.31
CA ARG A 148 18.95 -3.49 4.06
C ARG A 148 18.74 -3.34 5.56
N LEU A 149 18.76 -2.12 6.10
CA LEU A 149 18.56 -1.87 7.53
C LEU A 149 17.17 -2.29 7.98
N ALA A 150 16.13 -2.04 7.17
CA ALA A 150 14.77 -2.49 7.44
C ALA A 150 14.67 -4.03 7.40
N TYR A 151 15.32 -4.68 6.44
CA TYR A 151 15.39 -6.14 6.35
C TYR A 151 16.08 -6.76 7.58
N LEU A 152 17.15 -6.12 8.08
CA LEU A 152 17.86 -6.52 9.29
C LEU A 152 17.13 -6.12 10.59
N GLN A 153 15.93 -5.52 10.49
CA GLN A 153 15.14 -5.04 11.63
C GLN A 153 15.90 -4.04 12.52
N GLN A 154 16.74 -3.20 11.91
CA GLN A 154 17.51 -2.17 12.61
C GLN A 154 16.82 -0.79 12.52
N ILE A 155 15.95 -0.59 11.54
CA ILE A 155 15.11 0.60 11.43
C ILE A 155 13.66 0.23 11.17
N ARG A 156 12.77 1.17 11.48
CA ARG A 156 11.40 1.24 10.99
C ARG A 156 11.25 2.50 10.16
N MET A 157 10.31 2.48 9.23
CA MET A 157 9.91 3.67 8.48
C MET A 157 8.44 3.94 8.76
N ALA A 158 8.10 5.20 8.97
CA ALA A 158 6.72 5.65 9.09
C ALA A 158 6.43 6.71 8.03
N GLY A 159 5.20 6.73 7.54
CA GLY A 159 4.78 7.60 6.45
C GLY A 159 3.27 7.64 6.33
N PHE A 160 2.75 8.60 5.58
CA PHE A 160 1.32 8.71 5.34
C PHE A 160 0.83 7.56 4.44
N THR A 161 -0.33 7.00 4.77
CA THR A 161 -0.91 5.83 4.10
C THR A 161 -2.41 6.00 3.83
N PRO A 162 -3.04 5.19 2.96
CA PRO A 162 -4.50 5.16 2.85
C PRO A 162 -5.23 4.88 4.17
N THR A 163 -4.63 4.12 5.10
CA THR A 163 -5.15 3.89 6.45
C THR A 163 -5.27 5.22 7.21
N ASP A 164 -4.26 6.10 7.12
CA ASP A 164 -4.30 7.45 7.72
C ASP A 164 -5.39 8.31 7.07
N ALA A 165 -5.50 8.29 5.74
CA ALA A 165 -6.53 9.03 5.01
C ALA A 165 -7.95 8.58 5.42
N LEU A 166 -8.18 7.27 5.57
CA LEU A 166 -9.46 6.74 6.06
C LEU A 166 -9.76 7.20 7.49
N HIS A 167 -8.73 7.30 8.34
CA HIS A 167 -8.88 7.77 9.71
C HIS A 167 -9.27 9.25 9.77
N VAL A 168 -8.65 10.10 8.93
CA VAL A 168 -8.98 11.52 8.80
C VAL A 168 -10.42 11.71 8.29
N LEU A 169 -10.84 10.89 7.32
CA LEU A 169 -12.21 10.88 6.79
C LEU A 169 -13.24 10.25 7.75
N GLY A 170 -12.82 9.78 8.94
CA GLY A 170 -13.72 9.14 9.91
C GLY A 170 -14.30 7.80 9.45
N LYS A 171 -13.70 7.16 8.44
CA LYS A 171 -14.09 5.84 7.92
C LYS A 171 -13.42 4.69 8.69
N LEU A 172 -12.43 5.01 9.52
CA LEU A 172 -11.67 4.08 10.33
C LEU A 172 -11.37 4.75 11.68
N ASP A 173 -11.30 3.92 12.73
CA ASP A 173 -11.04 4.37 14.10
C ASP A 173 -10.05 3.39 14.74
N ILE A 174 -8.76 3.62 14.50
CA ILE A 174 -7.67 2.77 14.99
C ILE A 174 -6.43 3.63 15.31
N GLY A 175 -5.85 3.46 16.49
CA GLY A 175 -4.64 4.20 16.88
C GLY A 175 -4.87 5.70 17.03
N SER A 176 -3.89 6.52 16.68
CA SER A 176 -3.93 7.98 16.87
C SER A 176 -4.50 8.71 15.65
N LYS A 177 -5.74 9.20 15.80
CA LYS A 177 -6.35 10.12 14.82
C LYS A 177 -5.53 11.40 14.63
N GLU A 178 -4.97 11.92 15.71
CA GLU A 178 -4.20 13.18 15.71
C GLU A 178 -2.98 13.09 14.79
N GLN A 179 -2.23 11.97 14.87
CA GLN A 179 -1.07 11.75 14.01
C GLN A 179 -1.44 11.67 12.52
N ALA A 180 -2.56 11.02 12.18
CA ALA A 180 -3.06 11.00 10.81
C ALA A 180 -3.51 12.40 10.35
N GLU A 181 -4.18 13.19 11.20
CA GLU A 181 -4.61 14.55 10.88
C GLU A 181 -3.42 15.50 10.65
N HIS A 182 -2.35 15.38 11.45
CA HIS A 182 -1.12 16.17 11.28
C HIS A 182 -0.41 15.80 9.98
N GLY A 183 -0.32 14.50 9.67
CA GLY A 183 0.25 14.04 8.40
C GLY A 183 -0.52 14.56 7.19
N ALA A 184 -1.85 14.50 7.25
CA ALA A 184 -2.70 15.02 6.19
C ALA A 184 -2.57 16.55 6.05
N ARG A 185 -2.43 17.30 7.17
CA ARG A 185 -2.20 18.74 7.16
C ARG A 185 -0.88 19.11 6.48
N ALA A 186 0.20 18.40 6.80
CA ALA A 186 1.52 18.62 6.22
C ALA A 186 1.54 18.41 4.69
N LEU A 187 0.94 17.32 4.22
CA LEU A 187 0.86 17.00 2.79
C LEU A 187 -0.10 17.93 2.04
N ALA A 188 -1.25 18.26 2.63
CA ALA A 188 -2.23 19.15 2.02
C ALA A 188 -1.66 20.57 1.83
N ALA A 189 -0.90 21.06 2.80
CA ALA A 189 -0.17 22.32 2.70
C ALA A 189 0.92 22.26 1.60
N SER A 190 1.64 21.14 1.50
CA SER A 190 2.67 20.95 0.47
C SER A 190 2.12 20.89 -0.97
N LEU A 191 0.83 20.59 -1.13
CA LEU A 191 0.16 20.43 -2.41
C LEU A 191 -0.85 21.55 -2.73
N ASP A 192 -0.97 22.56 -1.86
CA ASP A 192 -1.96 23.63 -1.96
C ASP A 192 -3.40 23.12 -2.16
N MET A 193 -3.80 22.15 -1.33
CA MET A 193 -5.15 21.56 -1.36
C MET A 193 -5.77 21.45 0.03
N SER A 194 -7.07 21.20 0.11
CA SER A 194 -7.72 20.89 1.38
C SER A 194 -7.33 19.49 1.88
N ILE A 195 -7.31 19.31 3.20
CA ILE A 195 -7.07 18.02 3.86
C ILE A 195 -8.05 16.95 3.36
N GLU A 196 -9.33 17.32 3.22
CA GLU A 196 -10.37 16.41 2.72
C GLU A 196 -10.10 15.98 1.27
N SER A 197 -9.73 16.92 0.39
CA SER A 197 -9.40 16.61 -1.01
C SER A 197 -8.21 15.67 -1.12
N LEU A 198 -7.16 15.90 -0.33
CA LEU A 198 -6.00 15.00 -0.25
C LEU A 198 -6.44 13.59 0.13
N CYS A 199 -7.17 13.44 1.23
CA CYS A 199 -7.55 12.14 1.76
C CYS A 199 -8.48 11.38 0.81
N LEU A 200 -9.44 12.08 0.17
CA LEU A 200 -10.30 11.49 -0.85
C LEU A 200 -9.50 11.00 -2.06
N GLN A 201 -8.50 11.76 -2.52
CA GLN A 201 -7.64 11.34 -3.63
C GLN A 201 -6.75 10.14 -3.26
N VAL A 202 -6.20 10.10 -2.05
CA VAL A 202 -5.43 8.95 -1.55
C VAL A 202 -6.29 7.69 -1.51
N VAL A 203 -7.53 7.78 -1.00
CA VAL A 203 -8.46 6.65 -0.99
C VAL A 203 -8.81 6.22 -2.42
N ALA A 204 -9.10 7.16 -3.31
CA ALA A 204 -9.39 6.85 -4.71
C ALA A 204 -8.23 6.14 -5.41
N GLU A 205 -6.98 6.54 -5.15
CA GLU A 205 -5.79 5.88 -5.70
C GLU A 205 -5.63 4.45 -5.15
N ALA A 206 -5.91 4.22 -3.87
CA ALA A 206 -5.94 2.87 -3.28
C ALA A 206 -7.01 1.99 -3.91
N GLU A 207 -8.22 2.51 -4.09
CA GLU A 207 -9.30 1.78 -4.75
C GLU A 207 -8.96 1.45 -6.21
N LYS A 208 -8.37 2.41 -6.96
CA LYS A 208 -7.92 2.20 -8.35
C LYS A 208 -6.83 1.13 -8.43
N THR A 209 -5.91 1.12 -7.46
CA THR A 209 -4.86 0.10 -7.36
C THR A 209 -5.48 -1.29 -7.15
N ILE A 210 -6.40 -1.42 -6.19
CA ILE A 210 -7.10 -2.68 -5.90
C ILE A 210 -7.90 -3.16 -7.12
N GLU A 211 -8.61 -2.27 -7.80
CA GLU A 211 -9.33 -2.55 -9.04
C GLU A 211 -8.40 -3.12 -10.11
N GLY A 212 -7.24 -2.49 -10.34
CA GLY A 212 -6.22 -2.97 -11.27
C GLY A 212 -5.70 -4.36 -10.91
N ILE A 213 -5.48 -4.65 -9.61
CA ILE A 213 -5.05 -5.97 -9.13
C ILE A 213 -6.09 -7.05 -9.44
N ILE A 214 -7.37 -6.77 -9.19
CA ILE A 214 -8.48 -7.69 -9.50
C ILE A 214 -8.57 -7.95 -11.01
N LEU A 215 -8.49 -6.90 -11.83
CA LEU A 215 -8.56 -7.01 -13.28
C LEU A 215 -7.35 -7.76 -13.86
N ASP A 216 -6.15 -7.54 -13.32
CA ASP A 216 -4.95 -8.27 -13.74
C ASP A 216 -5.08 -9.77 -13.43
N TYR A 217 -5.55 -10.12 -12.23
CA TYR A 217 -5.80 -11.52 -11.87
C TYR A 217 -6.81 -12.19 -12.81
N ILE A 218 -7.97 -11.56 -13.05
CA ILE A 218 -9.00 -12.09 -13.96
C ILE A 218 -8.47 -12.17 -15.40
N GLY A 219 -7.79 -11.13 -15.86
CA GLY A 219 -7.26 -11.04 -17.22
C GLY A 219 -6.28 -12.17 -17.53
N ARG A 220 -5.36 -12.45 -16.60
CA ARG A 220 -4.40 -13.57 -16.71
C ARG A 220 -5.11 -14.92 -16.80
N LYS A 221 -6.20 -15.11 -16.06
CA LYS A 221 -6.99 -16.35 -16.09
C LYS A 221 -7.77 -16.56 -17.38
N VAL A 222 -8.28 -15.49 -17.98
CA VAL A 222 -9.08 -15.58 -19.20
C VAL A 222 -8.17 -15.73 -20.41
N TRP A 223 -7.14 -14.88 -20.53
CA TRP A 223 -6.41 -14.72 -21.78
C TRP A 223 -5.06 -15.42 -21.86
N HIS A 224 -4.53 -16.02 -20.78
CA HIS A 224 -3.27 -16.78 -20.71
C HIS A 224 -2.10 -16.13 -21.50
N ASP A 225 -1.16 -15.49 -20.81
CA ASP A 225 0.05 -14.84 -21.37
C ASP A 225 -0.11 -13.51 -22.13
N ILE A 226 -1.20 -12.77 -21.95
CA ILE A 226 -1.26 -11.38 -22.42
C ILE A 226 -0.83 -10.43 -21.30
N GLU A 227 0.13 -9.55 -21.60
CA GLU A 227 0.34 -8.25 -20.93
C GLU A 227 -0.90 -7.35 -21.12
N ALA A 228 -2.10 -7.84 -20.80
CA ALA A 228 -3.36 -7.10 -20.94
C ALA A 228 -3.56 -6.11 -19.79
N ALA A 229 -2.76 -6.25 -18.71
CA ALA A 229 -2.83 -5.46 -17.50
C ALA A 229 -2.72 -3.94 -17.73
N PRO A 230 -1.77 -3.44 -18.55
CA PRO A 230 -1.67 -2.00 -18.82
C PRO A 230 -2.92 -1.45 -19.55
N PHE A 231 -3.51 -2.25 -20.44
CA PHE A 231 -4.70 -1.87 -21.22
C PHE A 231 -5.97 -1.75 -20.36
N LEU A 232 -6.10 -2.60 -19.33
CA LEU A 232 -7.21 -2.54 -18.38
C LEU A 232 -7.01 -1.47 -17.30
N SER A 233 -5.78 -1.01 -17.06
CA SER A 233 -5.50 0.05 -16.08
C SER A 233 -5.72 1.48 -16.60
N SER A 234 -5.78 1.66 -17.94
CA SER A 234 -6.01 2.93 -18.62
C SER A 234 -7.39 2.97 -19.29
N MET A 235 -8.42 2.64 -18.50
CA MET A 235 -9.82 2.54 -18.95
C MET A 235 -10.45 3.87 -19.37
N ASP A 236 -9.80 5.00 -19.14
CA ASP A 236 -10.32 6.31 -19.54
C ASP A 236 -9.18 7.22 -19.97
N ASN A 237 -9.25 7.70 -21.21
CA ASN A 237 -8.28 8.61 -21.80
C ASN A 237 -8.96 9.53 -22.82
N GLU A 238 -8.20 10.45 -23.42
CA GLU A 238 -8.74 11.45 -24.36
C GLU A 238 -9.45 10.86 -25.59
N LEU A 239 -9.14 9.60 -25.95
CA LEU A 239 -9.62 8.97 -27.17
C LEU A 239 -10.77 7.99 -26.93
N PHE A 240 -10.83 7.33 -25.77
CA PHE A 240 -11.89 6.37 -25.46
C PHE A 240 -12.06 6.11 -23.96
N SER A 241 -13.23 5.58 -23.61
CA SER A 241 -13.57 5.06 -22.28
C SER A 241 -14.00 3.60 -22.40
N LEU A 242 -13.39 2.72 -21.61
CA LEU A 242 -13.70 1.30 -21.51
C LEU A 242 -14.32 1.03 -20.14
N ARG A 243 -15.51 0.42 -20.12
CA ARG A 243 -16.15 -0.03 -18.88
C ARG A 243 -16.14 -1.54 -18.82
N VAL A 244 -15.61 -2.09 -17.74
CA VAL A 244 -15.49 -3.54 -17.52
C VAL A 244 -16.51 -3.97 -16.47
N ALA A 245 -17.22 -5.05 -16.76
CA ALA A 245 -18.12 -5.69 -15.81
C ALA A 245 -17.58 -7.06 -15.40
N VAL A 246 -17.34 -7.25 -14.10
CA VAL A 246 -16.92 -8.53 -13.53
C VAL A 246 -18.15 -9.37 -13.22
N LYS A 247 -18.24 -10.57 -13.79
CA LYS A 247 -19.43 -11.43 -13.71
C LYS A 247 -19.55 -12.23 -12.41
N VAL A 248 -18.57 -12.11 -11.51
CA VAL A 248 -18.53 -12.82 -10.23
C VAL A 248 -18.50 -11.82 -9.07
N PRO A 249 -19.14 -12.13 -7.94
CA PRO A 249 -19.11 -11.26 -6.77
C PRO A 249 -17.71 -11.24 -6.13
N ILE A 250 -17.37 -10.12 -5.51
CA ILE A 250 -16.16 -9.95 -4.68
C ILE A 250 -16.49 -10.37 -3.25
N ILE A 251 -15.59 -11.12 -2.61
CA ILE A 251 -15.65 -11.41 -1.17
C ILE A 251 -14.52 -10.63 -0.51
N GLY A 252 -14.87 -9.67 0.35
CA GLY A 252 -13.90 -8.82 1.04
C GLY A 252 -13.40 -9.46 2.33
N ILE A 253 -12.08 -9.63 2.44
CA ILE A 253 -11.38 -10.10 3.65
C ILE A 253 -10.32 -9.06 4.03
N GLY A 254 -10.15 -8.82 5.33
CA GLY A 254 -9.22 -7.84 5.90
C GLY A 254 -9.91 -6.58 6.43
N ALA A 255 -9.35 -6.00 7.50
CA ALA A 255 -9.97 -4.90 8.24
C ALA A 255 -10.35 -3.69 7.37
N ALA A 256 -9.47 -3.31 6.44
CA ALA A 256 -9.68 -2.17 5.54
C ALA A 256 -10.53 -2.50 4.30
N ALA A 257 -10.87 -3.77 4.04
CA ALA A 257 -11.57 -4.19 2.83
C ALA A 257 -12.92 -3.49 2.67
N ARG A 258 -13.66 -3.30 3.76
CA ARG A 258 -14.95 -2.59 3.75
C ARG A 258 -14.86 -1.12 3.34
N CYS A 259 -13.68 -0.52 3.49
CA CYS A 259 -13.47 0.90 3.20
C CYS A 259 -13.21 1.15 1.71
N PHE A 260 -12.71 0.15 0.97
CA PHE A 260 -12.32 0.28 -0.44
C PHE A 260 -13.22 -0.52 -1.40
N LEU A 261 -13.55 -1.77 -1.05
CA LEU A 261 -14.18 -2.69 -2.00
C LEU A 261 -15.60 -2.30 -2.46
N PRO A 262 -16.44 -1.57 -1.70
CA PRO A 262 -17.74 -1.13 -2.23
C PRO A 262 -17.61 -0.25 -3.49
N ALA A 263 -16.70 0.73 -3.48
CA ALA A 263 -16.48 1.59 -4.64
C ALA A 263 -15.81 0.84 -5.80
N VAL A 264 -14.89 -0.08 -5.49
CA VAL A 264 -14.28 -0.97 -6.50
C VAL A 264 -15.35 -1.87 -7.16
N ALA A 265 -16.26 -2.46 -6.37
CA ALA A 265 -17.34 -3.30 -6.90
C ALA A 265 -18.31 -2.50 -7.78
N GLU A 266 -18.62 -1.26 -7.39
CA GLU A 266 -19.45 -0.36 -8.20
C GLU A 266 -18.83 -0.08 -9.57
N ARG A 267 -17.54 0.27 -9.62
CA ARG A 267 -16.82 0.53 -10.88
C ARG A 267 -16.67 -0.70 -11.75
N LEU A 268 -16.49 -1.87 -11.14
CA LEU A 268 -16.43 -3.17 -11.82
C LEU A 268 -17.81 -3.77 -12.12
N HIS A 269 -18.91 -3.03 -11.89
CA HIS A 269 -20.28 -3.47 -12.12
C HIS A 269 -20.59 -4.86 -11.53
N THR A 270 -20.10 -5.10 -10.31
CA THR A 270 -20.32 -6.34 -9.56
C THR A 270 -20.81 -6.03 -8.14
N THR A 271 -21.01 -7.08 -7.35
CA THR A 271 -21.39 -6.96 -5.94
C THR A 271 -20.21 -7.32 -5.04
N VAL A 272 -20.18 -6.76 -3.84
CA VAL A 272 -19.24 -7.17 -2.78
C VAL A 272 -20.02 -7.71 -1.60
N ARG A 273 -19.49 -8.75 -0.97
CA ARG A 273 -19.97 -9.29 0.31
C ARG A 273 -18.83 -9.39 1.30
N PHE A 274 -19.16 -9.19 2.58
CA PHE A 274 -18.24 -9.33 3.70
C PHE A 274 -18.76 -10.45 4.60
N PRO A 275 -18.04 -11.56 4.75
CA PRO A 275 -18.43 -12.62 5.68
C PRO A 275 -18.29 -12.16 7.14
N GLU A 276 -18.84 -12.95 8.06
CA GLU A 276 -18.61 -12.74 9.49
C GLU A 276 -17.10 -12.80 9.78
N HIS A 277 -16.63 -11.93 10.68
CA HIS A 277 -15.21 -11.82 11.06
C HIS A 277 -14.25 -11.57 9.89
N TYR A 278 -14.70 -10.93 8.80
CA TYR A 278 -13.86 -10.65 7.63
C TYR A 278 -12.53 -9.95 7.99
N GLU A 279 -12.52 -9.13 9.04
CA GLU A 279 -11.34 -8.39 9.52
C GLU A 279 -10.20 -9.30 10.00
N VAL A 280 -10.52 -10.52 10.41
CA VAL A 280 -9.58 -11.55 10.88
C VAL A 280 -9.70 -12.85 10.09
N GLY A 281 -10.20 -12.78 8.85
CA GLY A 281 -10.52 -13.96 8.03
C GLY A 281 -9.38 -14.97 7.88
N ASN A 282 -8.13 -14.49 7.76
CA ASN A 282 -6.95 -15.37 7.69
C ASN A 282 -6.75 -16.19 8.98
N ALA A 283 -6.96 -15.57 10.15
CA ALA A 283 -6.83 -16.26 11.44
C ALA A 283 -7.97 -17.28 11.64
N VAL A 284 -9.19 -16.94 11.22
CA VAL A 284 -10.33 -17.86 11.23
C VAL A 284 -10.06 -19.07 10.34
N GLY A 285 -9.57 -18.85 9.11
CA GLY A 285 -9.20 -19.94 8.20
C GLY A 285 -8.14 -20.87 8.78
N ALA A 286 -7.08 -20.32 9.38
CA ALA A 286 -6.03 -21.11 10.04
C ALA A 286 -6.59 -21.96 11.20
N ALA A 287 -7.47 -21.37 12.03
CA ALA A 287 -8.10 -22.08 13.14
C ALA A 287 -9.02 -23.23 12.66
N LEU A 288 -9.75 -23.03 11.56
CA LEU A 288 -10.62 -24.05 10.98
C LEU A 288 -9.84 -25.23 10.41
N ILE A 289 -8.75 -24.96 9.67
CA ILE A 289 -7.85 -26.01 9.13
C ILE A 289 -7.27 -26.86 10.28
N SER A 290 -6.88 -26.23 11.39
CA SER A 290 -6.39 -26.97 12.56
C SER A 290 -7.42 -27.96 13.10
N ARG A 291 -8.71 -27.59 13.12
CA ARG A 291 -9.78 -28.44 13.66
C ARG A 291 -10.10 -29.63 12.75
N GLU A 292 -10.03 -29.47 11.44
CA GLU A 292 -10.25 -30.57 10.49
C GLU A 292 -9.14 -31.63 10.57
N ASN A 293 -7.89 -31.20 10.80
CA ASN A 293 -6.75 -32.11 10.95
C ASN A 293 -6.78 -32.94 12.25
N ASP A 294 -7.39 -32.44 13.32
CA ASP A 294 -7.60 -33.21 14.55
C ASP A 294 -8.67 -34.31 14.37
N GLY A 295 -9.58 -34.17 13.39
CA GLY A 295 -10.54 -35.20 13.01
C GLY A 295 -9.95 -36.32 12.14
N ALA A 296 -8.84 -36.07 11.44
CA ALA A 296 -8.18 -37.02 10.54
C ALA A 296 -7.17 -37.95 11.22
N ARG A 297 -6.91 -37.79 12.53
CA ARG A 297 -6.02 -38.67 13.34
C ARG A 297 -6.76 -39.81 14.06
N LEU A 298 -8.01 -40.10 13.68
CA LEU A 298 -8.80 -41.21 14.21
C LEU A 298 -9.18 -42.20 13.10
N PHE A 299 -8.19 -42.81 12.44
CA PHE A 299 -8.35 -44.09 11.73
C PHE A 299 -7.03 -44.87 11.75
#